data_AF-A0A5E4GFR3-F1
#
_entry.id   AF-A0A5E4GFR3-F1
#
_cell.length_a   1.000
_cell.length_b   1.000
_cell.length_c   1.000
_cell.angle_alpha   90.00
_cell.angle_beta   90.00
_cell.angle_gamma   90.00
#
_symmetry.space_group_name_H-M   'P 1'
#
loop_
_entity.id
_entity.type
_entity.pdbx_description
1 polymer ?
#
loop_
_entity_poly.entity_id
_entity_poly.type
_entity_poly.pdbx_seq_one_letter_code
_entity_poly.pdbx_strand_id
1 'polypeptide(L)'
;KNPDHLFNLRKKPEESLRDYIKRFKEEKANIVGCDDQIASFAFKKGLPAEYDLYRELTITPSQTQAEVFATAERYALWDDDRIAAKKSTEQEDRPA
;
A
#
# COMPACT_ATOMS: atom_id res chain seq x y z
N LYS A 1 -1.59 -17.14 13.09
CA LYS A 1 -0.43 -16.60 12.33
C LYS A 1 0.32 -15.61 13.22
N ASN A 2 1.64 -15.49 13.11
CA ASN A 2 2.47 -14.53 13.86
C ASN A 2 2.44 -13.12 13.18
N PRO A 3 2.36 -12.00 13.93
CA PRO A 3 2.58 -10.63 13.43
C PRO A 3 3.75 -10.45 12.46
N ASP A 4 4.84 -11.22 12.62
CA ASP A 4 6.02 -11.17 11.75
C ASP A 4 5.71 -11.40 10.26
N HIS A 5 4.62 -12.12 9.96
CA HIS A 5 4.21 -12.35 8.57
C HIS A 5 3.85 -11.05 7.84
N LEU A 6 3.42 -10.00 8.56
CA LEU A 6 3.11 -8.70 7.95
C LEU A 6 4.36 -8.02 7.37
N PHE A 7 5.55 -8.25 7.93
CA PHE A 7 6.80 -7.69 7.40
C PHE A 7 7.25 -8.33 6.09
N ASN A 8 6.73 -9.52 5.78
CA ASN A 8 6.98 -10.19 4.51
C ASN A 8 6.07 -9.67 3.39
N LEU A 9 5.02 -8.91 3.72
CA LEU A 9 4.18 -8.26 2.72
C LEU A 9 4.87 -7.01 2.20
N ARG A 10 5.25 -7.07 0.92
CA ARG A 10 5.71 -5.91 0.16
C ARG A 10 4.73 -5.63 -0.98
N LYS A 11 4.54 -4.35 -1.29
CA LYS A 11 3.83 -3.94 -2.51
C LYS A 11 4.67 -4.36 -3.70
N LYS A 12 4.06 -5.07 -4.65
CA LYS A 12 4.76 -5.46 -5.88
C LYS A 12 4.79 -4.28 -6.87
N PRO A 13 5.78 -4.20 -7.78
CA PRO A 13 5.84 -3.14 -8.79
C PRO A 13 4.62 -3.11 -9.70
N GLU A 14 4.10 -4.27 -10.11
CA GLU A 14 2.98 -4.42 -11.05
C GLU A 14 1.61 -4.35 -10.38
N GLU A 15 1.59 -4.34 -9.04
CA GLU A 15 0.37 -4.33 -8.26
C GLU A 15 -0.07 -2.89 -7.95
N SER A 16 -1.38 -2.63 -7.98
CA SER A 16 -1.92 -1.34 -7.53
C SER A 16 -1.73 -1.16 -6.02
N LEU A 17 -1.62 0.09 -5.56
CA LEU A 17 -1.62 0.37 -4.13
C LEU A 17 -2.91 -0.14 -3.45
N ARG A 18 -4.04 -0.11 -4.15
CA ARG A 18 -5.33 -0.61 -3.66
C ARG A 18 -5.30 -2.11 -3.36
N ASP A 19 -4.77 -2.90 -4.28
CA ASP A 19 -4.65 -4.35 -4.11
C ASP A 19 -3.71 -4.70 -2.97
N TYR A 20 -2.61 -3.96 -2.83
CA TYR A 20 -1.69 -4.13 -1.70
C TYR A 20 -2.38 -3.84 -0.35
N ILE A 21 -3.12 -2.74 -0.23
CA ILE A 21 -3.88 -2.39 0.98
C ILE A 21 -4.87 -3.50 1.32
N LYS A 22 -5.60 -4.00 0.31
CA LYS A 22 -6.57 -5.08 0.48
C LYS A 22 -5.91 -6.35 1.04
N ARG A 23 -4.84 -6.84 0.39
CA ARG A 23 -4.08 -8.02 0.85
C ARG A 23 -3.53 -7.83 2.26
N PHE A 24 -3.03 -6.63 2.57
CA PHE A 24 -2.48 -6.34 3.89
C PHE A 24 -3.55 -6.40 4.98
N LYS A 25 -4.73 -5.80 4.74
CA LYS A 25 -5.87 -5.86 5.68
C LYS A 25 -6.36 -7.29 5.89
N GLU A 26 -6.45 -8.08 4.82
CA GLU A 26 -6.81 -9.50 4.88
C GLU A 26 -5.80 -10.32 5.69
N GLU A 27 -4.50 -10.13 5.47
CA GLU A 27 -3.47 -10.82 6.23
C GLU A 27 -3.49 -10.42 7.71
N LYS A 28 -3.64 -9.13 8.02
CA LYS A 28 -3.81 -8.65 9.40
C LYS A 28 -5.01 -9.31 10.08
N ALA A 29 -6.16 -9.39 9.40
CA ALA A 29 -7.36 -9.98 9.97
C ALA A 29 -7.19 -11.47 10.35
N ASN A 30 -6.23 -12.16 9.73
CA ASN A 30 -5.88 -13.55 10.07
C ASN A 30 -4.96 -13.68 11.31
N ILE A 31 -4.56 -12.57 11.93
CA ILE A 31 -3.68 -12.51 13.10
C ILE A 31 -4.49 -12.01 14.30
N VAL A 32 -4.91 -12.95 15.15
CA VAL A 32 -5.66 -12.63 16.38
C VAL A 32 -4.81 -11.79 17.32
N GLY A 33 -5.35 -10.67 17.80
CA GLY A 33 -4.65 -9.76 18.72
C GLY A 33 -3.47 -9.01 18.08
N CYS A 34 -3.45 -8.86 16.75
CA CYS A 34 -2.40 -8.10 16.09
C CYS A 34 -2.38 -6.65 16.57
N ASP A 35 -1.23 -6.21 17.06
CA ASP A 35 -1.02 -4.84 17.49
C ASP A 35 -1.07 -3.87 16.31
N ASP A 36 -1.82 -2.78 16.47
CA ASP A 36 -2.07 -1.81 15.41
C ASP A 36 -0.83 -0.98 15.06
N GLN A 37 0.07 -0.76 16.01
CA GLN A 37 1.35 -0.07 15.79
C GLN A 37 2.31 -0.97 15.00
N ILE A 38 2.42 -2.25 15.37
CA ILE A 38 3.22 -3.23 14.62
C ILE A 38 2.69 -3.36 13.19
N ALA A 39 1.37 -3.48 13.02
CA ALA A 39 0.75 -3.55 11.70
C ALA A 39 1.00 -2.28 10.87
N SER A 40 0.91 -1.10 11.49
CA SER A 40 1.19 0.17 10.81
C SER A 40 2.65 0.28 10.40
N PHE A 41 3.58 -0.14 11.25
CA PHE A 41 5.00 -0.14 10.95
C PHE A 41 5.35 -1.12 9.82
N ALA A 42 4.80 -2.36 9.87
CA ALA A 42 4.95 -3.34 8.81
C ALA A 42 4.38 -2.84 7.47
N PHE A 43 3.20 -2.21 7.49
CA PHE A 43 2.59 -1.62 6.30
C PHE A 43 3.51 -0.58 5.65
N LYS A 44 4.03 0.36 6.44
CA LYS A 44 4.97 1.40 5.97
C LYS A 44 6.25 0.77 5.41
N LYS A 45 6.80 -0.26 6.05
CA LYS A 45 8.01 -0.98 5.58
C LYS A 45 7.79 -1.80 4.31
N GLY A 46 6.56 -2.22 4.04
CA GLY A 46 6.19 -2.94 2.83
C GLY A 46 6.02 -2.04 1.59
N LEU A 47 5.99 -0.71 1.76
CA LEU A 47 5.95 0.24 0.65
C LEU A 47 7.36 0.50 0.08
N PRO A 48 7.50 0.73 -1.24
CA PRO A 48 8.76 1.16 -1.82
C PRO A 48 9.20 2.51 -1.25
N ALA A 49 10.49 2.67 -0.95
CA ALA A 49 11.03 3.92 -0.39
C ALA A 49 10.87 5.13 -1.33
N GLU A 50 10.73 4.88 -2.63
CA GLU A 50 10.53 5.88 -3.68
C GLU A 50 9.10 6.42 -3.74
N TYR A 51 8.14 5.83 -3.01
CA TYR A 51 6.77 6.32 -3.00
C TYR A 51 6.64 7.56 -2.12
N ASP A 52 6.05 8.64 -2.67
CA ASP A 52 5.68 9.83 -1.91
C ASP A 52 4.79 9.48 -0.70
N LEU A 53 3.97 8.44 -0.82
CA LEU A 53 3.18 7.90 0.28
C LEU A 53 4.05 7.44 1.46
N TYR A 54 5.19 6.79 1.22
CA TYR A 54 6.08 6.36 2.30
C TYR A 54 6.59 7.59 3.07
N ARG A 55 7.01 8.64 2.35
CA ARG A 55 7.45 9.90 2.95
C ARG A 55 6.34 10.55 3.76
N GLU A 56 5.15 10.71 3.18
CA GLU A 56 3.97 11.29 3.85
C GLU A 56 3.64 10.55 5.16
N LEU A 57 3.63 9.21 5.11
CA LEU A 57 3.36 8.37 6.28
C LEU A 57 4.47 8.40 7.33
N THR A 58 5.69 8.80 6.97
CA THR A 58 6.82 8.92 7.93
C THR A 58 6.94 10.31 8.56
N ILE A 59 6.37 11.35 7.96
CA ILE A 59 6.41 12.73 8.48
C ILE A 59 5.57 12.88 9.75
N THR A 60 4.47 12.13 9.87
CA THR A 60 3.56 12.22 11.01
C THR A 60 3.87 11.11 12.03
N PRO A 61 4.49 11.43 13.20
CA PRO A 61 5.06 10.43 14.11
C PRO A 61 4.06 9.67 14.98
N SER A 62 2.75 9.97 14.91
CA SER A 62 1.74 9.40 15.83
C SER A 62 0.42 9.03 15.14
N GLN A 63 0.46 8.61 13.88
CA GLN A 63 -0.76 8.18 13.19
C GLN A 63 -1.30 6.88 13.79
N THR A 64 -2.60 6.88 14.05
CA THR A 64 -3.36 5.65 14.26
C THR A 64 -3.34 4.80 12.99
N GLN A 65 -3.56 3.50 13.13
CA GLN A 65 -3.62 2.63 11.96
C GLN A 65 -4.74 3.02 10.98
N ALA A 66 -5.88 3.50 11.51
CA ALA A 66 -6.98 3.98 10.69
C ALA A 66 -6.54 5.15 9.81
N GLU A 67 -5.77 6.11 10.35
CA GLU A 67 -5.22 7.24 9.60
C GLU A 67 -4.20 6.80 8.55
N VAL A 68 -3.32 5.84 8.88
CA VAL A 68 -2.39 5.26 7.92
C VAL A 68 -3.12 4.67 6.71
N PHE A 69 -4.19 3.89 6.95
CA PHE A 69 -4.98 3.33 5.87
C PHE A 69 -5.79 4.39 5.11
N ALA A 70 -6.36 5.37 5.79
CA ALA A 70 -7.11 6.45 5.14
C ALA A 70 -6.21 7.25 4.18
N THR A 71 -4.99 7.58 4.61
CA THR A 71 -4.00 8.22 3.72
C THR A 71 -3.63 7.30 2.56
N ALA A 72 -3.36 6.02 2.82
CA ALA A 72 -3.02 5.08 1.76
C ALA A 72 -4.15 4.92 0.73
N GLU A 73 -5.41 4.88 1.17
CA GLU A 73 -6.58 4.80 0.29
C GLU A 73 -6.75 6.06 -0.57
N ARG A 74 -6.49 7.25 -0.02
CA ARG A 74 -6.48 8.49 -0.82
C ARG A 74 -5.45 8.43 -1.94
N TYR A 75 -4.25 7.93 -1.64
CA TYR A 75 -3.19 7.77 -2.64
C TYR A 75 -3.48 6.64 -3.63
N ALA A 76 -4.25 5.62 -3.24
CA ALA A 76 -4.62 4.54 -4.14
C ALA A 76 -5.46 5.05 -5.33
N LEU A 77 -6.29 6.07 -5.12
CA LEU A 77 -7.03 6.71 -6.21
C LEU A 77 -6.08 7.34 -7.25
N TRP A 78 -5.08 8.10 -6.79
CA TRP A 78 -4.06 8.70 -7.66
C TRP A 78 -3.21 7.64 -8.38
N ASP A 79 -2.93 6.52 -7.72
CA ASP A 79 -2.18 5.41 -8.31
C ASP A 79 -2.98 4.71 -9.41
N ASP A 80 -4.27 4.46 -9.18
CA ASP A 80 -5.19 3.85 -10.13
C ASP A 80 -5.32 4.73 -11.40
N ASP A 81 -5.49 6.04 -11.24
CA ASP A 81 -5.55 7.01 -12.35
C ASP A 81 -4.25 7.00 -13.17
N ARG A 82 -3.09 6.96 -12.49
CA ARG A 82 -1.77 6.86 -13.14
C ARG A 82 -1.61 5.56 -13.92
N ILE A 83 -2.06 4.43 -13.35
CA ILE A 83 -2.01 3.13 -14.03
C ILE A 83 -2.93 3.14 -15.26
N ALA A 84 -4.12 3.73 -15.16
CA ALA A 84 -5.06 3.86 -16.28
C ALA A 84 -4.47 4.71 -17.42
N ALA A 85 -3.87 5.86 -17.09
CA ALA A 85 -3.24 6.74 -18.09
C ALA A 85 -2.08 6.08 -18.85
N LYS A 86 -1.26 5.25 -18.18
CA LYS A 86 -0.19 4.47 -18.81
C LYS A 86 -0.75 3.42 -19.80
N LYS A 87 -1.82 2.73 -19.42
CA LYS A 87 -2.46 1.74 -20.31
C LYS A 87 -3.07 2.37 -21.56
N SER A 88 -3.60 3.59 -21.44
CA SER A 88 -4.15 4.32 -22.58
C SER A 88 -3.08 4.78 -23.58
N THR A 89 -1.86 5.07 -23.10
CA THR A 89 -0.74 5.49 -23.97
C THR A 89 -0.04 4.33 -24.66
N GLU A 90 0.06 3.15 -24.03
CA GLU A 90 0.57 1.93 -24.68
C GLU A 90 -0.37 1.34 -25.74
N GLN A 91 -1.67 1.68 -25.73
CA GLN A 91 -2.62 1.23 -26.76
C GLN A 91 -2.52 2.03 -28.07
N GLU A 92 -1.95 3.23 -28.07
CA GLU A 92 -1.86 4.08 -29.26
C GLU A 92 -0.61 3.77 -30.12
N ASP A 93 0.40 3.08 -29.56
CA ASP A 93 1.66 2.75 -30.24
C ASP A 93 1.70 1.32 -30.84
N ARG A 94 0.54 0.68 -31.06
CA ARG A 94 0.47 -0.58 -31.82
C ARG A 94 0.12 -0.29 -33.28
N PRO A 95 1.06 -0.41 -34.23
CA PRO A 95 0.71 -0.33 -35.65
C PRO A 95 -0.15 -1.55 -36.02
N ALA A 96 -1.24 -1.29 -36.74
CA ALA A 96 -2.04 -2.30 -37.44
C ALA A 96 -1.28 -2.88 -38.65
#